data_AF-A0A3N9NMX8-F1
#
_entry.id   AF-A0A3N9NMX8-F1
#
_cell.length_a   1.000
_cell.length_b   1.000
_cell.length_c   1.000
_cell.angle_alpha   90.00
_cell.angle_beta   90.00
_cell.angle_gamma   90.00
#
_symmetry.space_group_name_H-M   'P 1'
#
loop_
_entity.id
_entity.type
_entity.pdbx_description
1 polymer ?
#
loop_
_entity_poly.entity_id
_entity_poly.type
_entity_poly.pdbx_seq_one_letter_code
_entity_poly.pdbx_strand_id
1 'polypeptide(L)'
;MKKQIQIDPLMAEMTDNIFALKDLDHPADLMERALEDVNKAFETLYENYNMSYDEFYTYIQFYNDGLSREIDELWDRIDSDIYDHYEQGTLLSFELNTWKSELIEWKENILAAIRDIIKAEYYDELHTDSTGIAYGEAA
;
A
#
# COMPACT_ATOMS: atom_id res chain seq x y z
N MET A 1 12.18 19.43 15.53
CA MET A 1 12.30 19.68 14.08
C MET A 1 11.12 18.96 13.43
N LYS A 2 10.05 19.67 13.05
CA LYS A 2 8.87 19.03 12.43
C LYS A 2 9.26 18.70 10.98
N LYS A 3 9.41 17.42 10.64
CA LYS A 3 9.54 16.99 9.24
C LYS A 3 8.20 17.25 8.58
N GLN A 4 8.21 18.08 7.55
CA GLN A 4 7.05 18.30 6.71
C GLN A 4 6.88 17.04 5.86
N ILE A 5 5.92 16.18 6.24
CA ILE A 5 5.66 14.93 5.53
C ILE A 5 4.93 15.30 4.24
N GLN A 6 5.61 15.14 3.10
CA GLN A 6 5.00 15.32 1.80
C GLN A 6 4.34 13.99 1.42
N ILE A 7 3.02 13.94 1.50
CA ILE A 7 2.21 12.79 1.11
C ILE A 7 2.26 12.61 -0.43
N ASP A 8 2.41 13.71 -1.19
CA ASP A 8 2.34 13.69 -2.66
C ASP A 8 3.47 12.91 -3.38
N PRO A 9 4.76 12.97 -2.97
CA PRO A 9 5.84 12.21 -3.61
C PRO A 9 5.75 10.70 -3.38
N LEU A 10 5.33 10.27 -2.17
CA LEU A 10 5.10 8.85 -1.87
C LEU A 10 4.02 8.28 -2.81
N MET A 11 2.95 9.04 -2.98
CA MET A 11 1.78 8.66 -3.78
C MET A 11 2.10 8.59 -5.27
N ALA A 12 2.94 9.49 -5.76
CA ALA A 12 3.45 9.46 -7.14
C ALA A 12 4.32 8.22 -7.39
N GLU A 13 5.25 7.92 -6.47
CA GLU A 13 6.13 6.76 -6.59
C GLU A 13 5.37 5.43 -6.55
N MET A 14 4.38 5.30 -5.67
CA MET A 14 3.52 4.11 -5.58
C MET A 14 2.74 3.84 -6.88
N THR A 15 2.33 4.91 -7.57
CA THR A 15 1.54 4.81 -8.82
C THR A 15 2.41 4.43 -10.01
N ASP A 16 3.63 4.99 -10.11
CA ASP A 16 4.58 4.65 -11.18
C ASP A 16 5.01 3.17 -11.12
N ASN A 17 5.14 2.59 -9.92
CA ASN A 17 5.55 1.20 -9.77
C ASN A 17 4.46 0.19 -10.18
N ILE A 18 3.19 0.59 -10.28
CA ILE A 18 2.10 -0.28 -10.79
C ILE A 18 2.27 -0.54 -12.29
N PHE A 19 2.67 0.47 -13.06
CA PHE A 19 2.91 0.30 -14.49
C PHE A 19 4.13 -0.59 -14.76
N ALA A 20 5.20 -0.44 -13.96
CA ALA A 20 6.40 -1.27 -14.07
C ALA A 20 6.11 -2.77 -13.87
N LEU A 21 5.22 -3.13 -12.92
CA LEU A 21 4.80 -4.52 -12.74
C LEU A 21 4.07 -5.08 -13.97
N LYS A 22 3.33 -4.25 -14.71
CA LYS A 22 2.61 -4.71 -15.91
C LYS A 22 3.53 -5.11 -17.06
N ASP A 23 4.78 -4.67 -17.06
CA ASP A 23 5.74 -4.95 -18.12
C ASP A 23 6.65 -6.15 -17.83
N LEU A 24 6.60 -6.72 -16.61
CA LEU A 24 7.37 -7.91 -16.24
C LEU A 24 6.61 -9.20 -16.59
N ASP A 25 7.35 -10.19 -17.10
CA ASP A 25 6.81 -11.50 -17.51
C ASP A 25 7.24 -12.65 -16.59
N HIS A 26 8.28 -12.46 -15.78
CA HIS A 26 8.81 -13.50 -14.89
C HIS A 26 8.13 -13.42 -13.51
N PRO A 27 7.50 -14.50 -13.00
CA PRO A 27 6.78 -14.47 -11.72
C PRO A 27 7.64 -14.04 -10.52
N ALA A 28 8.90 -14.49 -10.44
CA ALA A 28 9.78 -14.07 -9.35
C ALA A 28 10.06 -12.56 -9.36
N ASP A 29 10.37 -11.97 -10.52
CA ASP A 29 10.62 -10.52 -10.65
C ASP A 29 9.35 -9.71 -10.30
N LEU A 30 8.17 -10.20 -10.70
CA LEU A 30 6.88 -9.61 -10.36
C LEU A 30 6.65 -9.60 -8.85
N MET A 31 6.84 -10.74 -8.19
CA MET A 31 6.68 -10.89 -6.74
C MET A 31 7.69 -10.01 -5.99
N GLU A 32 8.97 -10.09 -6.34
CA GLU A 32 10.04 -9.30 -5.73
C GLU A 32 9.69 -7.81 -5.77
N ARG A 33 9.30 -7.30 -6.94
CA ARG A 33 8.95 -5.90 -7.10
C ARG A 33 7.71 -5.49 -6.30
N ALA A 34 6.68 -6.34 -6.24
CA ALA A 34 5.49 -6.07 -5.44
C ALA A 34 5.80 -6.02 -3.94
N LEU A 35 6.65 -6.94 -3.46
CA LEU A 35 7.10 -6.96 -2.06
C LEU A 35 7.98 -5.75 -1.73
N GLU A 36 8.88 -5.34 -2.61
CA GLU A 36 9.67 -4.11 -2.44
C GLU A 36 8.78 -2.89 -2.23
N ASP A 37 7.75 -2.73 -3.07
CA ASP A 37 6.81 -1.60 -3.00
C ASP A 37 6.04 -1.59 -1.68
N VAL A 38 5.52 -2.76 -1.27
CA VAL A 38 4.78 -2.91 -0.02
C VAL A 38 5.70 -2.66 1.19
N ASN A 39 6.91 -3.24 1.20
CA ASN A 39 7.88 -3.03 2.26
C ASN A 39 8.25 -1.55 2.40
N LYS A 40 8.51 -0.86 1.29
CA LYS A 40 8.81 0.57 1.31
C LYS A 40 7.66 1.41 1.86
N ALA A 41 6.41 1.02 1.56
CA ALA A 41 5.25 1.68 2.12
C ALA A 41 5.15 1.48 3.64
N PHE A 42 5.44 0.27 4.14
CA PHE A 42 5.50 -0.01 5.57
C PHE A 42 6.68 0.68 6.28
N GLU A 43 7.86 0.74 5.66
CA GLU A 43 8.98 1.54 6.15
C GLU A 43 8.58 3.00 6.30
N THR A 44 7.90 3.55 5.30
CA THR A 44 7.40 4.93 5.33
C THR A 44 6.39 5.13 6.45
N LEU A 45 5.48 4.17 6.63
CA LEU A 45 4.47 4.20 7.69
C LEU A 45 5.14 4.19 9.07
N TYR A 46 6.14 3.34 9.27
CA TYR A 46 6.88 3.24 10.51
C TYR A 46 7.77 4.47 10.77
N GLU A 47 8.57 4.90 9.80
CA GLU A 47 9.53 6.00 9.97
C GLU A 47 8.85 7.36 10.19
N ASN A 48 7.71 7.60 9.53
CA ASN A 48 7.04 8.90 9.58
C ASN A 48 5.87 8.95 10.56
N TYR A 49 5.22 7.82 10.82
CA TYR A 49 4.00 7.76 11.64
C TYR A 49 4.12 6.81 12.83
N ASN A 50 5.26 6.12 12.98
CA ASN A 50 5.56 5.19 14.07
C ASN A 50 4.49 4.11 14.24
N MET A 51 3.92 3.65 13.13
CA MET A 51 2.96 2.54 13.09
C MET A 51 3.64 1.31 12.50
N SER A 52 3.64 0.23 13.28
CA SER A 52 4.15 -1.08 12.88
C SER A 52 3.17 -1.84 11.98
N TYR A 53 3.65 -2.91 11.36
CA TYR A 53 2.80 -3.82 10.57
C TYR A 53 1.64 -4.40 11.40
N ASP A 54 1.90 -4.84 12.64
CA ASP A 54 0.87 -5.42 13.51
C ASP A 54 -0.21 -4.40 13.88
N GLU A 55 0.19 -3.14 14.11
CA GLU A 55 -0.74 -2.04 14.39
C GLU A 55 -1.57 -1.68 13.14
N PHE A 56 -0.93 -1.62 11.97
CA PHE A 56 -1.63 -1.48 10.70
C PHE A 56 -2.68 -2.57 10.50
N TYR A 57 -2.28 -3.83 10.70
CA TYR A 57 -3.15 -4.97 10.44
C TYR A 57 -4.32 -5.02 11.44
N THR A 58 -4.04 -4.73 12.72
CA THR A 58 -5.08 -4.58 13.74
C THR A 58 -6.04 -3.44 13.40
N TYR A 59 -5.52 -2.32 12.89
CA TYR A 59 -6.33 -1.17 12.49
C TYR A 59 -7.29 -1.55 11.35
N ILE A 60 -6.78 -2.15 10.26
CA ILE A 60 -7.64 -2.51 9.13
C ILE A 60 -8.68 -3.56 9.52
N GLN A 61 -8.35 -4.54 10.37
CA GLN A 61 -9.32 -5.52 10.87
C GLN A 61 -10.46 -4.85 11.64
N PHE A 62 -10.13 -3.85 12.46
CA PHE A 62 -11.13 -3.17 13.28
C PHE A 62 -12.02 -2.23 12.46
N TYR A 63 -11.44 -1.44 11.55
CA TYR A 63 -12.16 -0.40 10.82
C TYR A 63 -12.69 -0.86 9.45
N ASN A 64 -12.12 -1.92 8.87
CA ASN A 64 -12.51 -2.47 7.58
C ASN A 64 -12.17 -3.97 7.47
N ASP A 65 -12.82 -4.79 8.29
CA ASP A 65 -12.72 -6.27 8.29
C ASP A 65 -12.88 -6.88 6.89
N GLY A 66 -13.74 -6.29 6.05
CA GLY A 66 -13.93 -6.70 4.66
C GLY A 66 -12.65 -6.60 3.83
N LEU A 67 -11.97 -5.45 3.88
CA LEU A 67 -10.70 -5.24 3.18
C LEU A 67 -9.57 -6.10 3.76
N SER A 68 -9.51 -6.28 5.08
CA SER A 68 -8.52 -7.17 5.71
C SER A 68 -8.64 -8.58 5.15
N ARG A 69 -9.86 -9.13 5.12
CA ARG A 69 -10.10 -10.46 4.58
C ARG A 69 -9.79 -10.54 3.09
N GLU A 70 -10.10 -9.50 2.32
CA GLU A 70 -9.77 -9.46 0.89
C GLU A 70 -8.26 -9.51 0.65
N ILE A 71 -7.47 -8.79 1.45
CA ILE A 71 -6.00 -8.84 1.40
C ILE A 71 -5.49 -10.25 1.71
N ASP A 72 -6.02 -10.90 2.75
CA ASP A 72 -5.64 -12.26 3.12
C ASP A 72 -6.01 -13.28 2.01
N GLU A 73 -7.22 -13.19 1.49
CA GLU A 73 -7.71 -14.06 0.42
C GLU A 73 -6.91 -13.89 -0.88
N LEU A 74 -6.46 -12.67 -1.19
CA LEU A 74 -5.56 -12.42 -2.32
C LEU A 74 -4.18 -13.01 -2.06
N TRP A 75 -3.63 -12.83 -0.86
CA TRP A 75 -2.34 -13.41 -0.49
C TRP A 75 -2.35 -14.94 -0.64
N ASP A 76 -3.39 -15.61 -0.15
CA ASP A 76 -3.53 -17.07 -0.29
C ASP A 76 -3.56 -17.55 -1.75
N ARG A 77 -4.11 -16.73 -2.67
CA ARG A 77 -4.11 -17.03 -4.12
C ARG A 77 -2.75 -16.77 -4.76
N ILE A 78 -2.06 -15.73 -4.31
CA ILE A 78 -0.73 -15.34 -4.79
C ILE A 78 0.34 -16.34 -4.31
N ASP A 79 0.23 -16.83 -3.07
CA ASP A 79 1.07 -17.88 -2.45
C ASP A 79 0.71 -19.27 -3.00
N SER A 80 0.55 -19.35 -4.32
CA SER A 80 0.32 -20.57 -5.08
C SER A 80 1.62 -21.02 -5.78
N ASP A 81 1.59 -22.21 -6.35
CA ASP A 81 2.70 -22.88 -7.05
C ASP A 81 3.01 -22.30 -8.44
N ILE A 82 2.75 -21.01 -8.65
CA ILE A 82 2.97 -20.30 -9.93
C ILE A 82 4.43 -20.43 -10.41
N TYR A 83 5.38 -20.41 -9.47
CA TYR A 83 6.80 -20.52 -9.76
C TYR A 83 7.17 -21.94 -10.21
N ASP A 84 6.58 -22.96 -9.59
CA ASP A 84 6.78 -24.35 -9.99
C ASP A 84 6.22 -24.60 -11.40
N HIS A 85 5.05 -24.06 -11.72
CA HIS A 85 4.48 -24.13 -13.06
C HIS A 85 5.36 -23.41 -14.10
N TYR A 86 5.95 -22.27 -13.72
CA TYR A 86 6.86 -21.51 -14.57
C TYR A 86 8.13 -22.30 -14.87
N GLU A 87 8.82 -22.82 -13.84
CA GLU A 87 10.06 -23.60 -13.96
C GLU A 87 9.86 -24.89 -14.76
N GLN A 88 8.67 -25.51 -14.65
CA GLN A 88 8.33 -26.72 -15.41
C GLN A 88 7.87 -26.43 -16.85
N GLY A 89 7.71 -25.16 -17.22
CA GLY A 89 7.19 -24.76 -18.54
C GLY A 89 5.72 -25.15 -18.75
N THR A 90 4.97 -25.38 -17.67
CA THR A 90 3.55 -25.75 -17.69
C THR A 90 2.63 -24.57 -17.45
N LEU A 91 3.17 -23.41 -17.07
CA LEU A 91 2.40 -22.21 -16.78
C LEU A 91 1.67 -21.70 -18.02
N LEU A 92 0.34 -21.70 -17.96
CA LEU A 92 -0.50 -21.19 -19.03
C LEU A 92 -0.59 -19.67 -18.94
N SER A 93 -0.72 -19.00 -20.08
CA SER A 93 -0.77 -17.53 -20.12
C SER A 93 -1.97 -16.95 -19.37
N PHE A 94 -3.10 -17.66 -19.30
CA PHE A 94 -4.23 -17.19 -18.50
C PHE A 94 -3.95 -17.31 -16.99
N GLU A 95 -3.25 -18.35 -16.54
CA GLU A 95 -2.86 -18.54 -15.14
C GLU A 95 -1.91 -17.43 -14.71
N LEU A 96 -0.89 -17.15 -15.53
CA LEU A 96 0.04 -16.04 -15.30
C LEU A 96 -0.69 -14.70 -15.24
N ASN A 97 -1.62 -14.44 -16.17
CA ASN A 97 -2.36 -13.18 -16.19
C ASN A 97 -3.29 -13.03 -14.98
N THR A 98 -3.98 -14.10 -14.57
CA THR A 98 -4.81 -14.09 -13.36
C THR A 98 -3.96 -13.80 -12.13
N TRP A 99 -2.87 -14.56 -11.95
CA TRP A 99 -1.96 -14.37 -10.82
C TRP A 99 -1.37 -12.96 -10.78
N LYS A 100 -0.99 -12.40 -11.94
CA LYS A 100 -0.50 -11.02 -12.05
C LYS A 100 -1.55 -9.99 -11.67
N SER A 101 -2.81 -10.18 -12.07
CA SER A 101 -3.91 -9.31 -11.66
C SER A 101 -4.13 -9.35 -10.15
N GLU A 102 -4.11 -10.55 -9.56
CA GLU A 102 -4.26 -10.73 -8.11
C GLU A 102 -3.11 -10.10 -7.33
N LEU A 103 -1.86 -10.26 -7.79
CA LEU A 103 -0.69 -9.63 -7.19
C LEU A 103 -0.77 -8.09 -7.21
N ILE A 104 -1.21 -7.53 -8.34
CA ILE A 104 -1.40 -6.08 -8.47
C ILE A 104 -2.52 -5.61 -7.53
N GLU A 105 -3.64 -6.31 -7.49
CA GLU A 105 -4.79 -5.97 -6.63
C GLU A 105 -4.42 -6.04 -5.15
N TRP A 106 -3.71 -7.09 -4.72
CA TRP A 106 -3.20 -7.23 -3.36
C TRP A 106 -2.31 -6.05 -2.95
N LYS A 107 -1.35 -5.70 -3.81
CA LYS A 107 -0.48 -4.55 -3.60
C LYS A 107 -1.32 -3.27 -3.51
N GLU A 108 -2.22 -3.03 -4.47
CA GLU A 108 -3.06 -1.82 -4.49
C GLU A 108 -3.91 -1.69 -3.22
N ASN A 109 -4.48 -2.79 -2.72
CA ASN A 109 -5.29 -2.81 -1.51
C ASN A 109 -4.48 -2.45 -0.26
N ILE A 110 -3.26 -2.99 -0.11
CA ILE A 110 -2.37 -2.62 1.00
C ILE A 110 -1.99 -1.14 0.92
N LEU A 111 -1.57 -0.68 -0.26
CA LEU A 111 -1.13 0.71 -0.45
C LEU A 111 -2.27 1.72 -0.25
N ALA A 112 -3.49 1.36 -0.65
CA ALA A 112 -4.70 2.15 -0.40
C ALA A 112 -5.03 2.19 1.10
N ALA A 113 -4.95 1.05 1.80
CA ALA A 113 -5.19 1.01 3.24
C ALA A 113 -4.21 1.89 4.03
N ILE A 114 -2.91 1.82 3.73
CA ILE A 114 -1.88 2.66 4.34
C ILE A 114 -2.20 4.15 4.13
N ARG A 115 -2.55 4.51 2.89
CA ARG A 115 -2.93 5.88 2.52
C ARG A 115 -4.16 6.37 3.28
N ASP A 116 -5.17 5.52 3.42
CA ASP A 116 -6.41 5.89 4.11
C ASP A 116 -6.21 6.03 5.61
N ILE A 117 -5.35 5.20 6.22
CA ILE A 117 -4.90 5.37 7.61
C ILE A 117 -4.19 6.71 7.79
N ILE A 118 -3.23 7.01 6.92
CA ILE A 118 -2.48 8.28 6.98
C ILE A 118 -3.45 9.47 6.91
N LYS A 119 -4.43 9.41 6.02
CA LYS A 119 -5.44 10.47 5.87
C LYS A 119 -6.38 10.57 7.06
N ALA A 120 -6.80 9.45 7.63
CA ALA A 120 -7.77 9.42 8.72
C ALA A 120 -7.14 9.90 10.04
N GLU A 121 -5.92 9.43 10.35
CA GLU A 121 -5.31 9.60 11.68
C GLU A 121 -4.35 10.80 11.75
N TYR A 122 -3.76 11.21 10.63
CA TYR A 122 -2.65 12.17 10.65
C TYR A 122 -2.85 13.43 9.78
N TYR A 123 -3.97 13.54 9.06
CA TYR A 123 -4.24 14.69 8.20
C TYR A 123 -4.79 15.91 8.97
N ASP A 124 -5.42 15.70 10.14
CA ASP A 124 -5.91 16.81 11.00
C ASP A 124 -4.77 17.52 11.78
N GLU A 125 -3.62 16.87 12.01
CA GLU A 125 -2.51 17.46 12.77
C GLU A 125 -1.70 18.52 12.00
N LEU A 126 -1.93 18.68 10.68
CA LEU A 126 -1.22 19.63 9.82
C LEU A 126 -2.04 20.86 9.40
N HIS A 127 -3.34 20.91 9.69
CA HIS A 127 -4.22 22.01 9.29
C HIS A 127 -4.77 22.88 10.42
N THR A 128 -4.39 22.63 11.68
CA THR A 128 -4.80 23.46 12.83
C THR A 128 -3.99 24.76 13.03
N ASP A 129 -3.03 25.10 12.16
CA ASP A 129 -2.31 26.39 12.23
C ASP A 129 -2.92 27.50 11.33
N SER A 130 -4.11 27.30 10.78
CA SER A 130 -4.83 28.31 9.97
C SER A 130 -6.20 28.70 10.55
N THR A 131 -6.35 28.78 11.87
CA THR A 131 -7.36 29.67 12.46
C THR A 131 -6.70 30.97 12.87
N GLY A 132 -6.65 31.89 11.92
CA GLY A 132 -6.41 33.30 12.20
C GLY A 132 -7.44 33.79 13.20
N ILE A 133 -7.04 33.92 14.46
CA ILE A 133 -7.80 34.64 15.47
C ILE A 133 -7.63 36.13 15.15
N ALA A 134 -8.46 36.64 14.25
CA ALA A 134 -8.75 38.06 14.16
C ALA A 134 -9.89 38.38 15.14
N TYR A 135 -9.56 38.50 16.44
CA TYR A 135 -10.42 39.29 17.32
C TYR A 135 -10.08 40.76 17.05
N GLY A 136 -10.99 41.42 16.34
CA GLY A 136 -10.95 42.87 16.20
C GLY A 136 -11.06 43.52 17.57
N GLU A 137 -10.06 44.33 17.92
CA GLU A 137 -10.21 45.36 18.94
C GLU A 137 -11.14 46.43 18.38
N ALA A 138 -12.37 46.45 18.88
CA ALA A 138 -13.20 47.63 18.90
C ALA A 138 -13.30 48.10 20.36
N ALA A 139 -12.55 49.14 20.70
CA ALA A 139 -12.85 50.12 21.75
C ALA A 139 -12.06 51.41 21.48
#